data_AF-A0A4R0REP5-F1
#
_entry.id   AF-A0A4R0REP5-F1
#
_cell.length_a   1.000
_cell.length_b   1.000
_cell.length_c   1.000
_cell.angle_alpha   90.00
_cell.angle_beta   90.00
_cell.angle_gamma   90.00
#
_symmetry.space_group_name_H-M   'P 1'
#
loop_
_entity.id
_entity.type
_entity.pdbx_description
1 polymer ?
#
loop_
_entity_poly.entity_id
_entity_poly.type
_entity_poly.pdbx_seq_one_letter_code
_entity_poly.pdbx_strand_id
1 'polypeptide(L)'
;MSDINRKIGGHKAAINNPNVSEEAKDNSRQAIDELESSGETETTRQEGEKNEGNVIGGYKATLKNPNVSEEAKNNAKNVLEDKGAL
;
A
#
# COMPACT_ATOMS: atom_id res chain seq x y z
N MET A 1 -5.62 6.85 -15.52
CA MET A 1 -5.26 6.23 -14.22
C MET A 1 -3.91 5.49 -14.17
N SER A 2 -3.48 4.67 -15.14
CA SER A 2 -2.18 3.96 -15.06
C SER A 2 -0.95 4.84 -15.34
N ASP A 3 -1.09 5.87 -16.17
CA ASP A 3 0.04 6.66 -16.66
C ASP A 3 0.62 7.62 -15.62
N ILE A 4 -0.21 8.15 -14.71
CA ILE A 4 0.22 9.12 -13.69
C ILE A 4 1.02 8.44 -12.58
N ASN A 5 0.57 7.28 -12.11
CA ASN A 5 1.33 6.47 -11.15
C ASN A 5 2.70 6.07 -11.72
N ARG A 6 2.77 5.72 -13.02
CA ARG A 6 4.02 5.42 -13.72
C ARG A 6 4.93 6.64 -13.80
N LYS A 7 4.37 7.83 -14.09
CA LYS A 7 5.11 9.10 -14.19
C LYS A 7 5.68 9.51 -12.83
N ILE A 8 4.87 9.45 -11.76
CA ILE A 8 5.30 9.71 -10.38
C ILE A 8 6.41 8.73 -9.96
N GLY A 9 6.28 7.44 -10.28
CA GLY A 9 7.32 6.45 -10.03
C GLY A 9 8.65 6.80 -10.71
N GLY A 10 8.59 7.28 -11.96
CA GLY A 10 9.77 7.77 -12.70
C GLY A 10 10.45 8.97 -12.03
N HIS A 11 9.68 9.97 -11.59
CA HIS A 11 10.21 11.11 -10.86
C HIS A 11 10.80 10.72 -9.50
N LYS A 12 10.18 9.78 -8.78
CA LYS A 12 10.73 9.21 -7.52
C LYS A 12 12.05 8.48 -7.75
N ALA A 13 12.19 7.77 -8.86
CA ALA A 13 13.44 7.12 -9.22
C ALA A 13 14.54 8.15 -9.53
N ALA A 14 14.21 9.24 -10.24
CA ALA A 14 15.15 10.33 -10.53
C ALA A 14 15.67 11.01 -9.25
N ILE A 15 14.80 11.22 -8.25
CA ILE A 15 15.19 11.81 -6.95
C ILE A 15 16.23 10.95 -6.21
N ASN A 16 16.12 9.62 -6.29
CA ASN A 16 17.03 8.69 -5.61
C ASN A 16 18.28 8.35 -6.43
N ASN A 17 18.36 8.77 -7.69
CA ASN A 17 19.51 8.48 -8.55
C ASN A 17 20.69 9.42 -8.20
N PRO A 18 21.85 8.90 -7.75
CA PRO A 18 23.01 9.72 -7.42
C PRO A 18 23.62 10.43 -8.65
N ASN A 19 23.30 9.99 -9.87
CA ASN A 19 23.77 10.62 -11.11
C ASN A 19 22.89 11.80 -11.57
N VAL A 20 21.82 12.10 -10.84
CA VAL A 20 20.92 13.22 -11.14
C VAL A 20 21.33 14.42 -10.29
N SER A 21 21.37 15.60 -10.91
CA SER A 21 21.70 16.86 -10.23
C SER A 21 20.61 17.24 -9.21
N GLU A 22 21.01 17.95 -8.15
CA GLU A 22 20.06 18.39 -7.12
C GLU A 22 18.94 19.28 -7.68
N GLU A 23 19.23 20.13 -8.66
CA GLU A 23 18.24 20.94 -9.37
C GLU A 23 17.18 20.08 -10.09
N ALA A 24 17.62 19.00 -10.76
CA ALA A 24 16.71 18.08 -11.44
C ALA A 24 15.88 17.23 -10.45
N LYS A 25 16.43 16.93 -9.26
CA LYS A 25 15.67 16.29 -8.17
C LYS A 25 14.62 17.24 -7.61
N ASP A 26 14.93 18.51 -7.44
CA ASP A 26 13.99 19.51 -6.97
C ASP A 26 12.82 19.69 -7.96
N ASN A 27 13.13 19.83 -9.25
CA ASN A 27 12.11 19.85 -10.30
C ASN A 27 11.25 18.59 -10.30
N SER A 28 11.85 17.42 -10.08
CA SER A 28 11.11 16.15 -9.96
C SER A 28 10.19 16.11 -8.74
N ARG A 29 10.54 16.75 -7.62
CA ARG A 29 9.67 16.87 -6.45
C ARG A 29 8.47 17.76 -6.75
N GLN A 30 8.70 18.91 -7.40
CA GLN A 30 7.62 19.82 -7.81
C GLN A 30 6.66 19.16 -8.80
N ALA A 31 7.19 18.40 -9.78
CA ALA A 31 6.37 17.66 -10.72
C ALA A 31 5.53 16.56 -10.05
N ILE A 32 6.03 15.89 -9.01
CA ILE A 32 5.25 14.92 -8.23
C ILE A 32 4.10 15.64 -7.50
N ASP A 33 4.38 16.76 -6.85
CA ASP A 33 3.38 17.53 -6.10
C ASP A 33 2.25 18.04 -7.02
N GLU A 34 2.60 18.55 -8.21
CA GLU A 34 1.62 18.97 -9.22
C GLU A 34 0.79 17.78 -9.75
N LEU A 35 1.42 16.62 -9.97
CA LEU A 35 0.74 15.41 -10.42
C LEU A 35 -0.16 14.80 -9.33
N GLU A 36 0.21 14.92 -8.06
CA GLU A 36 -0.63 14.52 -6.93
C GLU A 36 -1.79 15.51 -6.69
N SER A 37 -1.53 16.81 -6.83
CA SER A 37 -2.53 17.87 -6.65
C SER A 37 -3.52 17.97 -7.81
N SER A 38 -3.14 17.57 -9.03
CA SER A 38 -4.03 17.59 -10.20
C SER A 38 -5.15 16.53 -10.16
N GLY A 39 -5.27 15.78 -9.06
CA GLY A 39 -6.50 15.08 -8.69
C GLY A 39 -6.70 13.72 -9.36
N GLU A 40 -5.76 13.23 -10.15
CA GLU A 40 -5.80 11.87 -10.70
C GLU A 40 -5.04 10.82 -9.87
N THR A 41 -4.46 11.22 -8.73
CA THR A 41 -3.95 10.30 -7.71
C THR A 41 -5.00 10.02 -6.64
N GLU A 42 -6.19 9.59 -7.06
CA GLU A 42 -7.19 8.98 -6.17
C GLU A 42 -6.75 7.56 -5.76
N THR A 43 -5.49 7.34 -5.37
CA THR A 43 -5.01 5.97 -5.08
C THR A 43 -3.86 5.81 -4.09
N THR A 44 -3.56 6.80 -3.24
CA THR A 44 -2.52 6.61 -2.19
C THR A 44 -2.97 6.97 -0.77
N ARG A 45 -4.27 7.19 -0.53
CA ARG A 45 -4.83 7.29 0.84
C ARG A 45 -6.05 6.40 1.09
N GLN A 46 -6.31 5.43 0.22
CA GLN A 46 -7.27 4.34 0.46
C GLN A 46 -6.53 3.00 0.65
N GLU A 47 -5.51 2.98 1.50
CA GLU A 47 -4.94 1.72 2.01
C GLU A 47 -5.89 1.01 2.99
N GLY A 48 -6.95 1.69 3.45
CA GLY A 48 -7.91 1.14 4.41
C GLY A 48 -8.89 0.11 3.85
N GLU A 49 -9.24 0.16 2.56
CA GLU A 49 -10.42 -0.59 2.05
C GLU A 49 -10.08 -1.70 1.03
N LYS A 50 -8.98 -1.60 0.28
CA LYS A 50 -8.69 -2.55 -0.82
C LYS A 50 -8.14 -3.91 -0.37
N ASN A 51 -7.79 -4.08 0.90
CA ASN A 51 -7.15 -5.29 1.42
C ASN A 51 -7.96 -6.03 2.46
N GLU A 52 -9.20 -5.65 2.75
CA GLU A 52 -9.95 -6.29 3.83
C GLU A 52 -10.17 -7.79 3.56
N GLY A 53 -10.48 -8.17 2.32
CA GLY A 53 -10.59 -9.58 1.91
C GLY A 53 -9.27 -10.35 2.03
N ASN A 54 -8.13 -9.72 1.74
CA ASN A 54 -6.81 -10.33 1.88
C ASN A 54 -6.44 -10.53 3.36
N VAL A 55 -6.78 -9.55 4.20
CA VAL A 55 -6.58 -9.60 5.66
C VAL A 55 -7.43 -10.72 6.27
N ILE A 56 -8.73 -10.78 5.94
CA ILE A 56 -9.64 -11.85 6.35
C ILE A 56 -9.11 -13.22 5.87
N GLY A 57 -8.66 -13.31 4.62
CA GLY A 57 -8.05 -14.52 4.06
C GLY A 57 -6.82 -14.99 4.83
N GLY A 58 -5.94 -14.05 5.22
CA GLY A 58 -4.76 -14.32 6.03
C GLY A 58 -5.11 -14.90 7.40
N TYR A 59 -6.07 -14.30 8.11
CA TYR A 59 -6.52 -14.82 9.41
C TYR A 59 -7.19 -16.20 9.28
N LYS A 60 -7.96 -16.45 8.22
CA LYS A 60 -8.51 -17.78 7.93
C LYS A 60 -7.42 -18.82 7.67
N ALA A 61 -6.34 -18.44 7.00
CA ALA A 61 -5.19 -19.30 6.78
C ALA A 61 -4.47 -19.61 8.11
N THR A 62 -4.32 -18.63 8.99
CA THR A 62 -3.79 -18.82 10.35
C THR A 62 -4.60 -19.87 11.12
N LEU A 63 -5.94 -19.83 11.06
CA LEU A 63 -6.77 -20.84 11.74
C LEU A 63 -6.56 -22.27 11.23
N LYS A 64 -6.28 -22.45 9.94
CA LYS A 64 -6.06 -23.77 9.33
C LYS A 64 -4.62 -24.26 9.42
N ASN A 65 -3.65 -23.40 9.72
CA ASN A 65 -2.25 -23.78 9.75
C ASN A 65 -1.93 -24.58 11.03
N PRO A 66 -1.48 -25.84 10.94
CA PRO A 66 -1.12 -26.64 12.12
C PRO A 66 0.16 -26.14 12.80
N ASN A 67 0.97 -25.32 12.13
CA ASN A 67 2.25 -24.82 12.64
C ASN A 67 2.15 -23.47 13.38
N VAL A 68 0.96 -22.88 13.49
CA VAL A 68 0.77 -21.66 14.28
C VAL A 68 0.34 -22.01 15.71
N SER A 69 0.69 -21.15 16.66
CA SER A 69 0.33 -21.32 18.06
C SER A 69 -1.18 -21.15 18.28
N GLU A 70 -1.69 -21.78 19.33
CA GLU A 70 -3.10 -21.65 19.73
C GLU A 70 -3.47 -20.20 20.08
N GLU A 71 -2.54 -19.42 20.63
CA GLU A 71 -2.73 -17.99 20.89
C GLU A 71 -2.93 -17.20 19.59
N ALA A 72 -2.11 -17.47 18.56
CA ALA A 72 -2.25 -16.82 17.26
C ALA A 72 -3.57 -17.20 16.57
N LYS A 73 -4.03 -18.45 16.72
CA LYS A 73 -5.34 -18.89 16.23
C LYS A 73 -6.48 -18.18 16.96
N ASN A 74 -6.42 -18.06 18.29
CA ASN A 74 -7.44 -17.35 19.07
C ASN A 74 -7.53 -15.88 18.66
N ASN A 75 -6.38 -15.22 18.47
CA ASN A 75 -6.35 -13.84 17.97
C ASN A 75 -6.97 -13.73 16.57
N ALA A 76 -6.59 -14.61 15.64
CA ALA A 76 -7.16 -14.65 14.29
C ALA A 76 -8.67 -14.89 14.31
N LYS A 77 -9.16 -15.74 15.21
CA LYS A 77 -10.59 -16.02 15.40
C LYS A 77 -11.35 -14.76 15.85
N ASN A 78 -10.85 -14.06 16.86
CA ASN A 78 -11.47 -12.84 17.38
C ASN A 78 -11.56 -11.74 16.30
N VAL A 79 -10.48 -11.56 15.52
CA VAL A 79 -10.47 -10.59 14.43
C VAL A 79 -11.46 -10.96 13.31
N LEU A 80 -11.62 -12.25 13.01
CA LEU A 80 -12.61 -12.70 12.04
C LEU A 80 -14.06 -12.54 12.54
N GLU A 81 -14.31 -12.75 13.83
CA GLU A 81 -15.63 -12.55 14.44
C GLU A 81 -16.03 -11.07 14.48
N ASP A 82 -15.11 -10.19 14.88
CA ASP A 82 -15.29 -8.73 14.86
C ASP A 82 -15.62 -8.21 13.44
N LYS A 83 -14.97 -8.79 12.43
CA LYS A 83 -15.22 -8.47 11.02
C LYS A 83 -16.41 -9.20 10.39
N GLY A 84 -17.17 -10.00 11.16
CA GLY A 84 -18.33 -10.76 10.65
C GLY A 84 -17.97 -11.79 9.57
N ALA A 85 -16.74 -12.30 9.58
CA ALA A 85 -16.17 -13.16 8.55
C ALA A 85 -15.85 -14.59 9.03
N LEU A 86 -16.30 -14.95 10.25
CA LEU A 86 -16.10 -16.25 10.89
C LEU A 86 -16.93 -17.37 10.22
#